data_AF-A0AAD0T3R3-F1
#
_entry.id   AF-A0AAD0T3R3-F1
#
_cell.length_a   1.000
_cell.length_b   1.000
_cell.length_c   1.000
_cell.angle_alpha   90.00
_cell.angle_beta   90.00
_cell.angle_gamma   90.00
#
_symmetry.space_group_name_H-M   'P 1'
#
loop_
_entity.id
_entity.type
_entity.pdbx_description
1 polymer ?
#
loop_
_entity_poly.entity_id
_entity_poly.type
_entity_poly.pdbx_seq_one_letter_code
_entity_poly.pdbx_strand_id
1 'polypeptide(L)'
;MSNCCSNNNDEKSKEVDLENLDGLICYCFKKSKKELFEAVRCNNQTLIVDEIKAKMKDPGCFCERANPSGKCCLADVMAFIKAASKN
;
A
#
# COMPACT_ATOMS: atom_id res chain seq x y z
N MET A 1 9.45 -6.83 42.49
CA MET A 1 8.88 -7.86 41.61
C MET A 1 8.51 -7.18 40.30
N SER A 2 9.06 -7.73 39.21
CA SER A 2 8.77 -7.47 37.78
C SER A 2 8.95 -6.04 37.26
N ASN A 3 10.15 -5.81 36.72
CA ASN A 3 10.47 -4.73 35.79
C ASN A 3 9.86 -5.09 34.42
N CYS A 4 8.95 -4.27 33.89
CA CYS A 4 8.41 -4.41 32.53
C CYS A 4 8.72 -3.13 31.71
N CYS A 5 9.99 -2.76 31.65
CA CYS A 5 10.48 -2.00 30.50
C CYS A 5 10.77 -3.00 29.38
N SER A 6 9.96 -2.97 28.34
CA SER A 6 10.38 -3.42 27.01
C SER A 6 10.18 -2.24 26.08
N ASN A 7 11.24 -1.42 26.00
CA ASN A 7 11.48 -0.62 24.81
C ASN A 7 11.71 -1.61 23.67
N ASN A 8 10.92 -1.54 22.61
CA ASN A 8 11.42 -1.88 21.29
C ASN A 8 11.00 -0.76 20.36
N ASN A 9 12.00 -0.01 19.94
CA ASN A 9 11.92 0.98 18.88
C ASN A 9 11.43 0.27 17.61
N ASP A 10 10.23 0.59 17.15
CA ASP A 10 9.82 0.35 15.76
C ASP A 10 9.72 1.68 15.00
N GLU A 11 10.73 2.54 15.19
CA GLU A 11 11.20 3.43 14.12
C GLU A 11 11.96 2.59 13.09
N LYS A 12 11.28 1.59 12.51
CA LYS A 12 11.81 0.83 11.38
C LYS A 12 11.57 1.65 10.13
N SER A 13 12.60 2.39 9.75
CA SER A 13 12.87 2.96 8.43
C SER A 13 11.75 2.75 7.39
N LYS A 14 11.02 3.84 7.09
CA LYS A 14 10.01 3.92 6.01
C LYS A 14 10.68 3.99 4.64
N GLU A 15 11.58 3.07 4.35
CA GLU A 15 12.07 2.84 3.00
C GLU A 15 11.22 1.75 2.36
N VAL A 16 10.95 1.89 1.07
CA VAL A 16 10.27 0.80 0.35
C VAL A 16 11.24 -0.37 0.29
N ASP A 17 10.80 -1.52 0.81
CA ASP A 17 11.50 -2.78 0.63
C ASP A 17 11.41 -3.18 -0.84
N LEU A 18 12.44 -2.83 -1.62
CA LEU A 18 12.56 -3.16 -3.04
C LEU A 18 12.59 -4.68 -3.27
N GLU A 19 12.99 -5.47 -2.28
CA GLU A 19 13.04 -6.93 -2.35
C GLU A 19 11.65 -7.56 -2.13
N ASN A 20 10.64 -6.78 -1.76
CA ASN A 20 9.27 -7.25 -1.46
C ASN A 20 8.17 -6.50 -2.24
N LEU A 21 8.34 -6.43 -3.56
CA LEU A 21 7.38 -5.82 -4.50
C LEU A 21 6.40 -6.83 -5.15
N ASP A 22 6.57 -8.12 -4.89
CA ASP A 22 5.80 -9.20 -5.54
C ASP A 22 4.34 -9.32 -5.05
N GLY A 23 3.96 -8.54 -4.04
CA GLY A 23 2.62 -8.57 -3.45
C GLY A 23 1.59 -7.68 -4.14
N LEU A 24 0.30 -8.00 -3.94
CA LEU A 24 -0.80 -7.10 -4.25
C LEU A 24 -0.91 -6.00 -3.20
N ILE A 25 -1.15 -4.78 -3.66
CA ILE A 25 -1.49 -3.64 -2.81
C ILE A 25 -2.98 -3.30 -2.86
N CYS A 26 -3.66 -3.61 -3.97
CA CYS A 26 -5.12 -3.58 -4.02
C CYS A 26 -5.69 -4.90 -4.53
N TYR A 27 -6.30 -5.66 -3.61
CA TYR A 27 -6.78 -7.01 -3.86
C TYR A 27 -8.04 -7.07 -4.74
N CYS A 28 -8.90 -6.03 -4.66
CA CYS A 28 -10.12 -5.93 -5.45
C CYS A 28 -9.82 -5.83 -6.96
N PHE A 29 -8.78 -5.06 -7.32
CA PHE A 29 -8.46 -4.74 -8.72
C PHE A 29 -7.09 -5.27 -9.17
N LYS A 30 -6.49 -6.15 -8.36
CA LYS A 30 -5.22 -6.82 -8.62
C LYS A 30 -4.06 -5.88 -8.96
N LYS A 31 -4.02 -4.70 -8.32
CA LYS A 31 -2.87 -3.78 -8.42
C LYS A 31 -1.72 -4.30 -7.56
N SER A 32 -0.54 -4.41 -8.16
CA SER A 32 0.67 -4.88 -7.48
C SER A 32 1.46 -3.73 -6.85
N LYS A 33 2.29 -4.03 -5.86
CA LYS A 33 3.25 -3.06 -5.30
C LYS A 33 4.27 -2.64 -6.35
N LYS A 34 4.74 -3.59 -7.18
CA LYS A 34 5.67 -3.32 -8.29
C LYS A 34 5.09 -2.31 -9.29
N GLU A 35 3.88 -2.52 -9.77
CA GLU A 35 3.18 -1.61 -10.69
C GLU A 35 3.08 -0.19 -10.09
N LEU A 36 2.71 -0.09 -8.81
CA LEU A 36 2.63 1.20 -8.13
C LEU A 36 4.00 1.85 -7.93
N PHE A 37 5.03 1.06 -7.64
CA PHE A 37 6.40 1.55 -7.50
C PHE A 37 6.92 2.14 -8.82
N GLU A 38 6.78 1.41 -9.92
CA GLU A 38 7.14 1.88 -11.26
C GLU A 38 6.37 3.16 -11.62
N ALA A 39 5.07 3.22 -11.32
CA ALA A 39 4.28 4.42 -11.55
C ALA A 39 4.77 5.62 -10.73
N VAL A 40 5.20 5.44 -9.47
CA VAL A 40 5.82 6.51 -8.68
C VAL A 40 7.13 6.98 -9.31
N ARG A 41 7.97 6.05 -9.80
CA ARG A 41 9.24 6.38 -10.47
C ARG A 41 9.02 7.17 -11.77
N CYS A 42 7.93 6.90 -12.48
CA CYS A 42 7.54 7.59 -13.69
C CYS A 42 6.63 8.82 -13.46
N ASN A 43 6.38 9.24 -12.20
CA ASN A 43 5.43 10.31 -11.85
C ASN A 43 3.99 10.09 -12.38
N ASN A 44 3.59 8.83 -12.54
CA ASN A 44 2.29 8.39 -13.05
C ASN A 44 1.41 7.72 -11.99
N GLN A 45 1.75 7.81 -10.71
CA GLN A 45 1.02 7.19 -9.60
C GLN A 45 -0.45 7.65 -9.51
N THR A 46 -0.75 8.86 -9.98
CA THR A 46 -2.12 9.40 -10.02
C THR A 46 -3.01 8.57 -10.93
N LEU A 47 -2.50 8.02 -12.04
CA LEU A 47 -3.26 7.17 -12.95
C LEU A 47 -3.76 5.90 -12.25
N ILE A 48 -2.92 5.25 -11.44
CA ILE A 48 -3.31 4.06 -10.68
C ILE A 48 -4.34 4.41 -9.60
N VAL A 49 -4.14 5.53 -8.89
CA VAL A 49 -5.07 6.00 -7.86
C VAL A 49 -6.45 6.32 -8.48
N ASP A 50 -6.47 6.99 -9.62
CA ASP A 50 -7.70 7.35 -10.31
C ASP A 50 -8.41 6.13 -10.90
N GLU A 51 -7.67 5.16 -11.45
CA GLU A 51 -8.23 3.89 -11.90
C GLU A 51 -8.88 3.12 -10.74
N ILE A 52 -8.22 3.03 -9.58
CA ILE A 52 -8.79 2.40 -8.38
C ILE A 52 -10.08 3.12 -7.97
N LYS A 53 -10.07 4.46 -7.90
CA LYS A 53 -11.24 5.25 -7.52
C LYS A 53 -12.38 5.11 -8.53
N ALA A 54 -12.09 5.04 -9.82
CA ALA A 54 -13.08 4.81 -10.86
C ALA A 54 -13.73 3.43 -10.68
N LYS A 55 -12.93 2.37 -10.51
CA LYS A 55 -13.41 1.01 -10.28
C LYS A 55 -14.18 0.86 -8.97
N MET A 56 -13.84 1.63 -7.94
CA MET A 56 -14.63 1.69 -6.70
C MET A 56 -16.03 2.26 -6.89
N LYS A 57 -16.24 3.14 -7.88
CA LYS A 57 -17.58 3.67 -8.21
C LYS A 57 -18.37 2.68 -9.06
N ASP A 58 -17.71 2.08 -10.04
CA ASP A 58 -18.30 1.09 -10.95
C ASP A 58 -17.18 0.19 -11.48
N PRO A 59 -17.18 -1.13 -11.23
CA PRO A 59 -18.29 -1.96 -10.74
C PRO A 59 -18.50 -1.98 -9.21
N GLY A 60 -17.69 -1.25 -8.44
CA GLY A 60 -17.69 -1.31 -6.98
C GLY A 60 -16.51 -2.10 -6.41
N CYS A 61 -16.37 -2.12 -5.08
CA CYS A 61 -15.28 -2.82 -4.39
C CYS A 61 -15.78 -3.71 -3.25
N PHE A 62 -14.99 -4.72 -2.90
CA PHE A 62 -15.31 -5.70 -1.84
C PHE A 62 -14.16 -5.82 -0.83
N CYS A 63 -13.56 -4.68 -0.46
CA CYS A 63 -12.33 -4.62 0.32
C CYS A 63 -12.39 -5.40 1.64
N GLU A 64 -13.54 -5.36 2.33
CA GLU A 64 -13.76 -6.06 3.60
C GLU A 64 -13.58 -7.59 3.49
N ARG A 65 -13.83 -8.16 2.30
CA ARG A 65 -13.66 -9.59 2.03
C ARG A 65 -12.36 -9.92 1.31
N ALA A 66 -11.96 -9.07 0.36
CA ALA A 66 -10.86 -9.35 -0.55
C ALA A 66 -9.49 -8.92 -0.01
N ASN A 67 -9.42 -7.83 0.77
CA ASN A 67 -8.18 -7.35 1.34
C ASN A 67 -7.92 -8.07 2.68
N PRO A 68 -6.77 -8.75 2.88
CA PRO A 68 -6.49 -9.45 4.13
C PRO A 68 -6.58 -8.59 5.40
N SER A 69 -6.37 -7.28 5.29
CA SER A 69 -6.53 -6.34 6.41
C SER A 69 -7.98 -6.03 6.76
N GLY A 70 -8.94 -6.45 5.92
CA GLY A 70 -10.36 -6.09 6.01
C GLY A 70 -10.64 -4.60 5.73
N LYS A 71 -9.66 -3.83 5.26
CA LYS A 71 -9.77 -2.36 5.06
C LYS A 71 -9.61 -1.96 3.60
N CYS A 72 -10.00 -0.73 3.27
CA CYS A 72 -9.85 -0.18 1.92
C CYS A 72 -8.36 -0.10 1.51
N CYS A 73 -8.03 -0.60 0.33
CA CYS A 73 -6.65 -0.62 -0.19
C CYS A 73 -6.05 0.79 -0.38
N LEU A 74 -6.88 1.84 -0.48
CA LEU A 74 -6.40 3.22 -0.65
C LEU A 74 -5.49 3.69 0.48
N ALA A 75 -5.70 3.22 1.72
CA ALA A 75 -4.82 3.58 2.82
C ALA A 75 -3.39 3.05 2.58
N ASP A 76 -3.27 1.79 2.19
CA ASP A 76 -1.99 1.13 1.89
C ASP A 76 -1.33 1.75 0.65
N VAL A 77 -2.12 2.03 -0.40
CA VAL A 77 -1.65 2.69 -1.64
C VAL A 77 -1.03 4.06 -1.34
N MET A 78 -1.72 4.91 -0.57
CA MET A 78 -1.22 6.27 -0.28
C MET A 78 0.01 6.22 0.65
N ALA A 79 0.04 5.30 1.60
CA ALA A 79 1.21 5.08 2.45
C ALA A 79 2.41 4.61 1.63
N PHE A 80 2.20 3.69 0.69
CA PHE A 80 3.23 3.19 -0.21
C PHE A 80 3.78 4.29 -1.13
N ILE A 81 2.92 5.09 -1.77
CA ILE A 81 3.35 6.24 -2.59
C ILE A 81 4.26 7.15 -1.77
N LYS A 82 3.85 7.51 -0.54
CA LYS A 82 4.62 8.39 0.34
C LYS A 82 5.99 7.81 0.71
N ALA A 83 6.10 6.49 0.87
CA ALA A 83 7.37 5.83 1.11
C ALA A 83 8.22 5.78 -0.18
N ALA A 84 7.62 5.41 -1.32
CA ALA A 84 8.29 5.25 -2.60
C ALA A 84 8.84 6.56 -3.16
N SER A 85 8.19 7.70 -2.89
CA SER A 85 8.63 9.03 -3.31
C SER A 85 9.82 9.58 -2.51
N LYS A 86 10.18 8.95 -1.39
CA LYS A 86 11.32 9.37 -0.55
C LYS A 86 12.62 8.64 -0.88
N ASN A 87 12.53 7.57 -1.67
CA ASN A 87 13.68 6.78 -2.14
C ASN A 87 14.22 7.35 -3.45
#